data_AF-A0A819NBS9-F1
#
_entry.id   AF-A0A819NBS9-F1
#
_cell.length_a   1.000
_cell.length_b   1.000
_cell.length_c   1.000
_cell.angle_alpha   90.00
_cell.angle_beta   90.00
_cell.angle_gamma   90.00
#
_symmetry.space_group_name_H-M   'P 1'
#
loop_
_entity.id
_entity.type
_entity.pdbx_description
1 polymer ?
#
loop_
_entity_poly.entity_id
_entity_poly.type
_entity_poly.pdbx_seq_one_letter_code
_entity_poly.pdbx_strand_id
1 'polypeptide(L)'
;MPTTGISKFLDQLIRPIFDKHARSATIIDGVDLIHRLEAYRTNGYLKSKTYLYTFYITDLYTMLPQDESLDILIEFLVQQDYQKVQNIPIDIIRNYEKKFYRQVIGSVMGSSFTLTLGNIFMWKWEKQLVHRLEVSNELYGRYVDNIFFTLNDSIEFIDQMLDQANNSHPNIKLVRQIGGSIPFRDVFIENSNGTLKTSVYHKEAAEPYVVPSGSDHPSHVFRNTVDTAITRATRYSTTLIEFEEEIRQMKLMFLYNG
;
A
#
# COMPACT_ATOMS: atom_id res chain seq x y z
N MET A 1 -1.01 11.11 25.17
CA MET A 1 -2.43 11.49 25.33
C MET A 1 -3.21 10.31 25.90
N PRO A 2 -4.29 10.53 26.67
CA PRO A 2 -5.07 9.46 27.30
C PRO A 2 -5.68 8.44 26.30
N THR A 3 -5.70 8.78 25.01
CA THR A 3 -6.26 7.98 23.91
C THR A 3 -5.29 6.95 23.31
N THR A 4 -3.97 7.13 23.53
CA THR A 4 -2.94 6.32 22.87
C THR A 4 -2.93 4.86 23.36
N GLY A 5 -3.21 4.63 24.64
CA GLY A 5 -3.20 3.28 25.22
C GLY A 5 -4.33 2.38 24.70
N ILE A 6 -5.53 2.95 24.56
CA ILE A 6 -6.71 2.25 24.06
C ILE A 6 -6.57 1.95 22.57
N SER A 7 -6.19 2.94 21.76
CA SER A 7 -5.96 2.73 20.33
C SER A 7 -4.90 1.65 20.10
N LYS A 8 -3.81 1.64 20.90
CA LYS A 8 -2.81 0.57 20.84
C LYS A 8 -3.37 -0.80 21.22
N PHE A 9 -4.21 -0.87 22.25
CA PHE A 9 -4.85 -2.11 22.68
C PHE A 9 -5.78 -2.68 21.59
N LEU A 10 -6.67 -1.86 21.03
CA LEU A 10 -7.58 -2.29 19.95
C LEU A 10 -6.79 -2.70 18.69
N ASP A 11 -5.74 -1.96 18.34
CA ASP A 11 -4.84 -2.34 17.24
C ASP A 11 -4.20 -3.71 17.47
N GLN A 12 -3.65 -3.95 18.65
CA GLN A 12 -3.05 -5.24 19.02
C GLN A 12 -4.03 -6.43 18.99
N LEU A 13 -5.33 -6.17 19.23
CA LEU A 13 -6.37 -7.18 19.15
C LEU A 13 -6.77 -7.48 17.70
N ILE A 14 -7.00 -6.45 16.89
CA ILE A 14 -7.65 -6.56 15.59
C ILE A 14 -6.66 -6.75 14.45
N ARG A 15 -5.52 -6.04 14.47
CA ARG A 15 -4.55 -6.05 13.39
C ARG A 15 -4.05 -7.46 13.03
N PRO A 16 -3.72 -8.36 13.98
CA PRO A 16 -3.29 -9.71 13.63
C PRO A 16 -4.37 -10.53 12.90
N ILE A 17 -5.65 -10.29 13.20
CA ILE A 17 -6.78 -10.93 12.51
C ILE A 17 -6.84 -10.38 11.09
N PHE A 18 -6.82 -9.06 10.94
CA PHE A 18 -6.81 -8.43 9.62
C PHE A 18 -5.64 -8.93 8.76
N ASP A 19 -4.41 -8.85 9.26
CA ASP A 19 -3.19 -9.23 8.53
C ASP A 19 -3.25 -10.69 8.09
N LYS A 20 -3.81 -11.60 8.90
CA LYS A 20 -4.01 -13.01 8.55
C LYS A 20 -4.93 -13.17 7.34
N HIS A 21 -6.06 -12.44 7.30
CA HIS A 21 -7.09 -12.62 6.29
C HIS A 21 -6.86 -11.76 5.03
N ALA A 22 -6.09 -10.68 5.12
CA ALA A 22 -5.79 -9.78 4.01
C ALA A 22 -4.40 -10.01 3.38
N ARG A 23 -3.62 -11.01 3.84
CA ARG A 23 -2.22 -11.20 3.40
C ARG A 23 -2.08 -11.38 1.88
N SER A 24 -2.98 -12.13 1.24
CA SER A 24 -2.95 -12.34 -0.21
C SER A 24 -3.09 -11.03 -0.98
N ALA A 25 -3.95 -10.13 -0.51
CA ALA A 25 -4.18 -8.81 -1.07
C ALA A 25 -3.14 -7.76 -0.65
N THR A 26 -2.29 -8.02 0.35
CA THR A 26 -1.36 -7.03 0.91
C THR A 26 0.05 -7.16 0.35
N ILE A 27 0.59 -6.07 -0.20
CA ILE A 27 2.00 -5.91 -0.56
C ILE A 27 2.77 -5.45 0.67
N ILE A 28 3.87 -6.12 1.00
CA ILE A 28 4.74 -5.75 2.15
C ILE A 28 5.74 -4.66 1.78
N ASP A 29 6.39 -4.78 0.62
CA ASP A 29 7.40 -3.85 0.12
C ASP A 29 7.60 -4.05 -1.39
N GLY A 30 8.54 -3.30 -1.98
CA GLY A 30 8.87 -3.43 -3.39
C GLY A 30 9.36 -4.83 -3.77
N VAL A 31 10.05 -5.53 -2.86
CA VAL A 31 10.55 -6.89 -3.12
C VAL A 31 9.41 -7.90 -3.18
N ASP A 32 8.43 -7.82 -2.26
CA ASP A 32 7.21 -8.63 -2.30
C ASP A 32 6.45 -8.41 -3.61
N LEU A 33 6.33 -7.16 -4.07
CA LEU A 33 5.69 -6.85 -5.35
C LEU A 33 6.46 -7.45 -6.54
N ILE A 34 7.79 -7.28 -6.60
CA ILE A 34 8.62 -7.83 -7.68
C ILE A 34 8.48 -9.35 -7.73
N HIS A 35 8.55 -10.05 -6.59
CA HIS A 35 8.38 -11.50 -6.55
C HIS A 35 7.00 -11.94 -7.06
N ARG A 36 5.94 -11.21 -6.69
CA ARG A 36 4.58 -11.50 -7.17
C ARG A 36 4.45 -11.28 -8.68
N LEU A 37 5.05 -10.22 -9.21
CA LEU A 37 5.09 -9.93 -10.65
C LEU A 37 5.89 -10.99 -11.42
N GLU A 38 7.01 -11.45 -10.89
CA GLU A 38 7.79 -12.53 -11.48
C GLU A 38 7.04 -13.86 -11.48
N ALA A 39 6.29 -14.17 -10.42
CA ALA A 39 5.40 -15.33 -10.39
C ALA A 39 4.28 -15.21 -11.44
N TYR A 40 3.65 -14.04 -11.53
CA TYR A 40 2.63 -13.73 -12.54
C TYR A 40 3.17 -13.88 -13.97
N ARG A 41 4.39 -13.39 -14.23
CA ARG A 41 5.10 -13.57 -15.51
C ARG A 41 5.41 -15.04 -15.79
N THR A 42 5.95 -15.76 -14.81
CA THR A 42 6.36 -17.17 -14.94
C THR A 42 5.15 -18.08 -15.23
N ASN A 43 3.97 -17.72 -14.70
CA ASN A 43 2.71 -18.40 -14.99
C ASN A 43 2.13 -18.06 -16.37
N GLY A 44 2.78 -17.21 -17.17
CA GLY A 44 2.37 -16.84 -18.52
C GLY A 44 1.25 -15.79 -18.58
N TYR A 45 0.97 -15.11 -17.47
CA TYR A 45 -0.10 -14.10 -17.41
C TYR A 45 0.37 -12.72 -17.89
N LEU A 46 1.67 -12.41 -17.79
CA LEU A 46 2.25 -11.18 -18.34
C LEU A 46 2.41 -11.29 -19.86
N LYS A 47 1.56 -10.56 -20.58
CA LYS A 47 1.53 -10.46 -22.05
C LYS A 47 2.15 -9.13 -22.49
N SER A 48 2.51 -9.03 -23.77
CA SER A 48 3.02 -7.78 -24.33
C SER A 48 2.05 -6.61 -24.27
N LYS A 49 0.75 -6.86 -24.14
CA LYS A 49 -0.31 -5.85 -24.00
C LYS A 49 -0.82 -5.67 -22.56
N THR A 50 -0.23 -6.36 -21.58
CA THR A 50 -0.64 -6.18 -20.18
C THR A 50 -0.34 -4.77 -19.73
N TYR A 51 -1.36 -4.07 -19.25
CA TYR A 51 -1.21 -2.77 -18.61
C TYR A 51 -0.87 -2.94 -17.13
N LEU A 52 -0.08 -2.01 -16.62
CA LEU A 52 0.16 -1.82 -15.20
C LEU A 52 -0.72 -0.68 -14.74
N TYR A 53 -1.42 -0.89 -13.65
CA TYR A 53 -2.40 0.04 -13.12
C TYR A 53 -2.07 0.35 -11.67
N THR A 54 -2.03 1.64 -11.32
CA THR A 54 -1.94 2.07 -9.94
C THR A 54 -3.03 3.08 -9.64
N PHE A 55 -3.50 3.07 -8.40
CA PHE A 55 -4.24 4.19 -7.87
C PHE A 55 -4.03 4.30 -6.38
N TYR A 56 -4.28 5.47 -5.83
CA TYR A 56 -4.32 5.68 -4.40
C TYR A 56 -5.57 6.48 -4.02
N ILE A 57 -5.95 6.37 -2.76
CA ILE A 57 -7.05 7.15 -2.19
C ILE A 57 -6.47 8.32 -1.43
N THR A 58 -6.80 9.53 -1.87
CA THR A 58 -6.38 10.75 -1.17
C THR A 58 -7.05 10.83 0.19
N ASP A 59 -6.29 11.24 1.21
CA ASP A 59 -6.83 11.59 2.52
C ASP A 59 -7.63 10.46 3.20
N LEU A 60 -7.33 9.19 2.88
CA LEU A 60 -8.06 8.02 3.38
C LEU A 60 -8.29 8.07 4.89
N TYR A 61 -7.24 8.34 5.66
CA TYR A 61 -7.29 8.32 7.13
C TYR A 61 -7.91 9.58 7.75
N THR A 62 -7.79 10.72 7.08
CA THR A 62 -8.35 11.99 7.54
C THR A 62 -9.81 12.16 7.16
N MET A 63 -10.31 11.38 6.20
CA MET A 63 -11.69 11.46 5.70
C MET A 63 -12.51 10.20 5.99
N LEU A 64 -11.94 9.22 6.70
CA LEU A 64 -12.59 7.99 7.09
C LEU A 64 -13.81 8.24 8.01
N PRO A 65 -15.04 7.85 7.65
CA PRO A 65 -16.20 7.98 8.53
C PRO A 65 -16.10 6.95 9.66
N GLN A 66 -16.05 7.41 10.91
CA GLN A 66 -15.71 6.54 12.04
C GLN A 66 -16.82 5.51 12.34
N ASP A 67 -18.09 5.92 12.37
CA ASP A 67 -19.22 5.01 12.62
C ASP A 67 -19.31 3.90 11.56
N GLU A 68 -19.16 4.28 10.28
CA GLU A 68 -19.16 3.32 9.18
C GLU A 68 -17.97 2.37 9.26
N SER A 69 -16.78 2.87 9.59
CA SER A 69 -15.59 2.04 9.73
C SER A 69 -15.73 1.00 10.84
N LEU A 70 -16.37 1.37 11.95
CA LEU A 70 -16.68 0.42 13.02
C LEU A 70 -17.70 -0.61 12.58
N ASP A 71 -18.72 -0.20 11.83
CA ASP A 71 -19.72 -1.14 11.32
C ASP A 71 -19.09 -2.13 10.31
N ILE A 72 -18.17 -1.65 9.45
CA ILE A 72 -17.38 -2.49 8.53
C ILE A 72 -16.44 -3.42 9.29
N LEU A 73 -15.81 -2.97 10.39
CA LEU A 73 -15.02 -3.82 11.26
C LEU A 73 -15.84 -4.99 11.82
N ILE A 74 -17.05 -4.71 12.29
CA ILE A 74 -17.93 -5.76 12.81
C ILE A 74 -18.36 -6.72 11.71
N GLU A 75 -18.71 -6.20 10.53
CA GLU A 75 -19.00 -7.03 9.36
C GLU A 75 -17.81 -7.93 8.99
N PHE A 76 -16.59 -7.38 8.97
CA PHE A 76 -15.38 -8.15 8.71
C PHE A 76 -15.20 -9.28 9.73
N LEU A 77 -15.29 -8.97 11.04
CA LEU A 77 -15.13 -9.98 12.10
C LEU A 77 -16.18 -11.09 11.99
N VAL A 78 -17.44 -10.74 11.73
CA VAL A 78 -18.52 -11.72 11.53
C VAL A 78 -18.26 -12.56 10.28
N GLN A 79 -17.82 -11.97 9.17
CA GLN A 79 -17.47 -12.71 7.94
C GLN A 79 -16.28 -13.66 8.12
N GLN A 80 -15.43 -13.44 9.12
CA GLN A 80 -14.33 -14.34 9.48
C GLN A 80 -14.68 -15.26 10.69
N ASP A 81 -15.97 -15.42 10.98
CA ASP A 81 -16.51 -16.29 12.06
C ASP A 81 -16.07 -15.91 13.49
N TYR A 82 -15.74 -14.64 13.72
CA TYR A 82 -15.43 -14.13 15.07
C TYR A 82 -16.68 -13.59 15.77
N GLN A 83 -17.07 -14.22 16.88
CA GLN A 83 -18.06 -13.66 17.82
C GLN A 83 -17.39 -12.91 18.99
N LYS A 84 -16.12 -13.21 19.25
CA LYS A 84 -15.29 -12.58 20.29
C LYS A 84 -13.84 -12.49 19.82
N VAL A 85 -13.12 -11.46 20.24
CA VAL A 85 -11.67 -11.31 20.05
C VAL A 85 -11.01 -11.31 21.42
N GLN A 86 -10.14 -12.29 21.69
CA GLN A 86 -9.51 -12.49 23.01
C GLN A 86 -10.51 -12.40 24.19
N ASN A 87 -11.63 -13.11 24.07
CA ASN A 87 -12.76 -13.13 25.02
C ASN A 87 -13.60 -11.85 25.10
N ILE A 88 -13.29 -10.80 24.34
CA ILE A 88 -14.09 -9.58 24.27
C ILE A 88 -15.14 -9.76 23.16
N PRO A 89 -16.44 -9.71 23.47
CA PRO A 89 -17.50 -9.71 22.45
C PRO A 89 -17.36 -8.57 21.46
N ILE A 90 -17.62 -8.84 20.19
CA ILE A 90 -17.49 -7.84 19.11
C ILE A 90 -18.42 -6.62 19.33
N ASP A 91 -19.57 -6.80 19.98
CA ASP A 91 -20.48 -5.70 20.34
C ASP A 91 -19.85 -4.73 21.34
N ILE A 92 -18.99 -5.23 22.23
CA ILE A 92 -18.25 -4.38 23.16
C ILE A 92 -17.21 -3.56 22.38
N ILE A 93 -16.51 -4.19 21.43
CA ILE A 93 -15.53 -3.52 20.56
C ILE A 93 -16.20 -2.37 19.80
N ARG A 94 -17.37 -2.61 19.20
CA ARG A 94 -18.16 -1.58 18.49
C ARG A 94 -18.53 -0.39 19.38
N ASN A 95 -18.99 -0.67 20.60
CA ASN A 95 -19.50 0.34 21.52
C ASN A 95 -18.40 1.08 22.29
N TYR A 96 -17.18 0.53 22.33
CA TYR A 96 -16.08 1.10 23.09
C TYR A 96 -15.63 2.44 22.51
N GLU A 97 -15.46 2.52 21.19
CA GLU A 97 -15.13 3.78 20.52
C GLU A 97 -16.28 4.80 20.68
N LYS A 98 -17.53 4.40 20.45
CA LYS A 98 -18.69 5.31 20.52
C LYS A 98 -18.90 5.98 21.88
N LYS A 99 -18.51 5.34 22.99
CA LYS A 99 -18.71 5.87 24.34
C LYS A 99 -17.60 6.81 24.81
N PHE A 100 -16.38 6.58 24.37
CA PHE A 100 -15.20 7.30 24.87
C PHE A 100 -14.61 8.27 23.84
N TYR A 101 -14.89 8.08 22.55
CA TYR A 101 -14.33 8.84 21.44
C TYR A 101 -15.39 9.13 20.38
N ARG A 102 -15.83 10.39 20.28
CA ARG A 102 -16.79 10.81 19.24
C ARG A 102 -16.11 11.77 18.26
N GLN A 103 -15.26 11.22 17.39
CA GLN A 103 -14.82 11.94 16.19
C GLN A 103 -15.77 11.56 15.04
N VAL A 104 -16.27 12.55 14.32
CA VAL A 104 -17.32 12.33 13.30
C VAL A 104 -16.69 11.96 11.95
N ILE A 105 -15.57 12.61 11.59
CA ILE A 105 -14.82 12.37 10.35
C ILE A 105 -13.33 12.35 10.67
N GLY A 106 -12.62 11.40 10.05
CA GLY A 106 -11.19 11.23 10.20
C GLY A 106 -10.81 10.70 11.57
N SER A 107 -9.52 10.48 11.74
CA SER A 107 -8.96 10.17 13.05
C SER A 107 -7.67 10.94 13.28
N VAL A 108 -7.22 10.98 14.53
CA VAL A 108 -5.93 11.58 14.88
C VAL A 108 -4.83 10.86 14.12
N MET A 109 -4.12 11.57 13.23
CA MET A 109 -2.95 11.05 12.52
C MET A 109 -1.95 10.47 13.55
N GLY A 110 -1.53 9.23 13.34
CA GLY A 110 -0.61 8.52 14.24
C GLY A 110 -1.29 7.65 15.32
N SER A 111 -2.62 7.59 15.36
CA SER A 111 -3.34 6.53 16.11
C SER A 111 -3.15 5.18 15.42
N SER A 112 -2.60 4.19 16.13
CA SER A 112 -2.31 2.85 15.58
C SER A 112 -3.56 2.17 15.05
N PHE A 113 -4.68 2.26 15.78
CA PHE A 113 -5.92 1.61 15.39
C PHE A 113 -6.55 2.19 14.12
N THR A 114 -6.31 3.48 13.84
CA THR A 114 -6.83 4.16 12.65
C THR A 114 -6.30 3.52 11.37
N LEU A 115 -5.02 3.12 11.35
CA LEU A 115 -4.44 2.44 10.20
C LEU A 115 -5.15 1.12 9.94
N THR A 116 -5.39 0.35 11.00
CA THR A 116 -6.11 -0.93 10.94
C THR A 116 -7.57 -0.74 10.49
N LEU A 117 -8.28 0.27 11.01
CA LEU A 117 -9.64 0.59 10.56
C LEU A 117 -9.67 1.00 9.08
N GLY A 118 -8.76 1.87 8.64
CA GLY A 118 -8.67 2.26 7.23
C GLY A 118 -8.37 1.07 6.32
N ASN A 119 -7.50 0.16 6.75
CA ASN A 119 -7.21 -1.06 5.99
C ASN A 119 -8.41 -2.00 5.88
N ILE A 120 -9.21 -2.12 6.94
CA ILE A 120 -10.44 -2.93 6.96
C ILE A 120 -11.53 -2.28 6.11
N PHE A 121 -11.66 -0.96 6.18
CA PHE A 121 -12.53 -0.19 5.30
C PHE A 121 -12.18 -0.46 3.83
N MET A 122 -10.90 -0.38 3.49
CA MET A 122 -10.39 -0.67 2.16
C MET A 122 -10.67 -2.09 1.71
N TRP A 123 -10.50 -3.08 2.60
CA TRP A 123 -10.81 -4.47 2.30
C TRP A 123 -12.27 -4.68 1.85
N LYS A 124 -13.23 -3.94 2.44
CA LYS A 124 -14.62 -3.98 1.98
C LYS A 124 -14.79 -3.24 0.65
N TRP A 125 -14.21 -2.04 0.55
CA TRP A 125 -14.33 -1.18 -0.64
C TRP A 125 -13.76 -1.84 -1.90
N GLU A 126 -12.62 -2.51 -1.80
CA GLU A 126 -11.92 -3.14 -2.93
C GLU A 126 -12.47 -4.51 -3.34
N LYS A 127 -13.40 -5.09 -2.57
CA LYS A 127 -13.85 -6.48 -2.70
C LYS A 127 -14.32 -6.85 -4.11
N GLN A 128 -15.07 -5.97 -4.78
CA GLN A 128 -15.55 -6.21 -6.14
C GLN A 128 -14.42 -6.17 -7.18
N LEU A 129 -13.48 -5.23 -7.02
CA LEU A 129 -12.31 -5.11 -7.89
C LEU A 129 -11.42 -6.34 -7.74
N VAL A 130 -11.09 -6.74 -6.50
CA VAL A 130 -10.27 -7.91 -6.22
C VAL A 130 -10.89 -9.17 -6.82
N HIS A 131 -12.18 -9.40 -6.58
CA HIS A 131 -12.88 -10.56 -7.15
C HIS A 131 -12.82 -10.57 -8.68
N ARG A 132 -13.03 -9.41 -9.33
CA ARG A 132 -12.95 -9.30 -10.78
C ARG A 132 -11.55 -9.64 -11.31
N LEU A 133 -10.51 -9.12 -10.66
CA LEU A 133 -9.12 -9.34 -11.06
C LEU A 133 -8.71 -10.80 -10.85
N GLU A 134 -9.11 -11.41 -9.74
CA GLU A 134 -8.88 -12.84 -9.47
C GLU A 134 -9.48 -13.74 -10.56
N VAL A 135 -10.71 -13.47 -11.00
CA VAL A 135 -11.37 -14.23 -12.08
C VAL A 135 -10.60 -14.14 -13.41
N SER A 136 -9.96 -13.00 -13.69
CA SER A 136 -9.14 -12.79 -14.89
C SER A 136 -7.68 -13.19 -14.70
N ASN A 137 -7.31 -13.82 -13.58
CA ASN A 137 -5.94 -14.16 -13.16
C ASN A 137 -5.00 -12.95 -13.10
N GLU A 138 -5.53 -11.75 -12.90
CA GLU A 138 -4.73 -10.53 -12.75
C GLU A 138 -4.07 -10.46 -11.38
N LEU A 139 -2.84 -9.92 -11.36
CA LEU A 139 -2.17 -9.62 -10.11
C LEU A 139 -2.85 -8.42 -9.46
N TYR A 140 -3.16 -8.54 -8.17
CA TYR A 140 -3.64 -7.45 -7.34
C TYR A 140 -2.77 -7.37 -6.08
N GLY A 141 -2.52 -6.14 -5.62
CA GLY A 141 -1.94 -5.93 -4.31
C GLY A 141 -2.07 -4.49 -3.83
N ARG A 142 -2.24 -4.35 -2.52
CA ARG A 142 -2.35 -3.07 -1.84
C ARG A 142 -1.23 -2.88 -0.84
N TYR A 143 -0.60 -1.73 -0.89
CA TYR A 143 0.26 -1.20 0.15
C TYR A 143 -0.44 -0.01 0.80
N VAL A 144 -1.01 -0.20 2.00
CA VAL A 144 -1.68 0.87 2.75
C VAL A 144 -2.82 1.48 1.90
N ASP A 145 -2.66 2.70 1.41
CA ASP A 145 -3.58 3.48 0.57
C ASP A 145 -3.28 3.39 -0.93
N ASN A 146 -2.15 2.79 -1.30
CA ASN A 146 -1.68 2.63 -2.68
C ASN A 146 -2.01 1.22 -3.18
N ILE A 147 -2.67 1.12 -4.33
CA ILE A 147 -3.07 -0.13 -4.97
C ILE A 147 -2.33 -0.28 -6.28
N PHE A 148 -1.90 -1.51 -6.56
CA PHE A 148 -1.30 -1.94 -7.81
C PHE A 148 -2.08 -3.15 -8.35
N PHE A 149 -2.31 -3.17 -9.65
CA PHE A 149 -2.77 -4.38 -10.33
C PHE A 149 -2.34 -4.43 -11.80
N THR A 150 -2.35 -5.62 -12.37
CA THR A 150 -2.16 -5.83 -13.81
C THR A 150 -3.50 -5.90 -14.53
N LEU A 151 -3.51 -5.58 -15.82
CA LEU A 151 -4.74 -5.62 -16.61
C LEU A 151 -4.48 -6.07 -18.05
N ASN A 152 -5.06 -7.22 -18.41
CA ASN A 152 -5.18 -7.68 -19.79
C ASN A 152 -6.59 -7.47 -20.38
N ASP A 153 -7.57 -7.20 -19.52
CA ASP A 153 -8.95 -6.89 -19.91
C ASP A 153 -9.09 -5.45 -20.46
N SER A 154 -10.31 -5.07 -20.85
CA SER A 154 -10.62 -3.70 -21.31
C SER A 154 -10.38 -2.67 -20.21
N ILE A 155 -9.62 -1.62 -20.55
CA ILE A 155 -9.37 -0.46 -19.69
C ILE A 155 -10.69 0.22 -19.36
N GLU A 156 -11.56 0.39 -20.35
CA GLU A 156 -12.83 1.09 -20.23
C GLU A 156 -13.74 0.44 -19.18
N PHE A 157 -13.76 -0.90 -19.13
CA PHE A 157 -14.56 -1.63 -18.16
C PHE A 157 -14.06 -1.40 -16.73
N ILE A 158 -12.74 -1.47 -16.50
CA ILE A 158 -12.16 -1.22 -15.17
C ILE A 158 -12.33 0.24 -14.77
N ASP A 159 -12.12 1.17 -15.69
CA ASP A 159 -12.31 2.60 -15.43
C ASP A 159 -13.75 2.91 -15.02
N GLN A 160 -14.75 2.31 -15.67
CA GLN A 160 -16.15 2.44 -15.26
C GLN A 160 -16.41 1.89 -13.86
N MET A 161 -15.86 0.73 -13.52
CA MET A 161 -15.99 0.16 -12.17
C MET A 161 -15.35 1.08 -11.12
N LEU A 162 -14.16 1.61 -11.39
CA LEU A 162 -13.46 2.53 -10.50
C LEU A 162 -14.21 3.86 -10.37
N ASP A 163 -14.80 4.39 -11.45
CA ASP A 163 -15.61 5.60 -11.41
C ASP A 163 -16.88 5.41 -10.58
N GLN A 164 -17.56 4.27 -10.71
CA GLN A 164 -18.69 3.92 -9.86
C GLN A 164 -18.27 3.84 -8.38
N ALA A 165 -17.14 3.18 -8.09
CA ALA A 165 -16.62 3.08 -6.73
C ALA A 165 -16.21 4.46 -6.16
N ASN A 166 -15.60 5.31 -6.96
CA ASN A 166 -15.23 6.69 -6.60
C ASN A 166 -16.45 7.56 -6.27
N ASN A 167 -17.55 7.37 -7.01
CA ASN A 167 -18.79 8.11 -6.81
C ASN A 167 -19.70 7.52 -5.72
N SER A 168 -19.44 6.28 -5.29
CA SER A 168 -20.25 5.61 -4.27
C SER A 168 -20.08 6.21 -2.87
N HIS A 169 -18.97 6.91 -2.61
CA HIS A 169 -18.65 7.41 -1.29
C HIS A 169 -18.12 8.86 -1.36
N PRO A 170 -18.73 9.83 -0.64
CA PRO A 170 -18.41 11.25 -0.78
C PRO A 170 -16.95 11.59 -0.38
N ASN A 171 -16.39 10.80 0.54
CA ASN A 171 -15.07 11.02 1.12
C ASN A 171 -13.94 10.20 0.47
N ILE A 172 -14.23 9.39 -0.54
CA ILE A 172 -13.22 8.63 -1.27
C ILE A 172 -12.94 9.37 -2.56
N LYS A 173 -11.67 9.68 -2.81
CA LYS A 173 -11.21 10.27 -4.07
C LYS A 173 -10.00 9.49 -4.56
N LEU A 174 -10.14 8.94 -5.76
CA LEU A 174 -9.12 8.16 -6.42
C LEU A 174 -8.26 9.04 -7.31
N VAL A 175 -6.96 8.83 -7.26
CA VAL A 175 -6.02 9.30 -8.29
C VAL A 175 -5.38 8.07 -8.90
N ARG A 176 -5.50 7.93 -10.22
CA ARG A 176 -5.11 6.72 -10.96
C ARG A 176 -4.11 7.01 -12.06
N GLN A 177 -3.29 6.02 -12.34
CA GLN A 177 -2.34 6.01 -13.44
C GLN A 177 -2.35 4.61 -14.09
N ILE A 178 -2.23 4.58 -15.41
CA ILE A 178 -2.17 3.35 -16.20
C ILE A 178 -1.10 3.49 -17.28
N GLY A 179 -0.36 2.42 -17.55
CA GLY A 179 0.62 2.40 -18.64
C GLY A 179 1.30 1.05 -18.82
N GLY A 180 2.17 0.98 -19.83
CA GLY A 180 3.12 -0.14 -19.96
C GLY A 180 4.28 -0.04 -18.95
N SER A 181 4.48 1.14 -18.37
CA SER A 181 5.39 1.37 -17.24
C SER A 181 4.76 2.30 -16.22
N ILE A 182 5.06 2.08 -14.94
CA ILE A 182 4.46 2.83 -13.85
C ILE A 182 5.35 2.80 -12.60
N PRO A 183 5.42 3.90 -11.85
CA PRO A 183 5.99 3.85 -10.51
C PRO A 183 5.00 3.24 -9.52
N PHE A 184 5.52 2.43 -8.59
CA PHE A 184 4.81 2.02 -7.38
C PHE A 184 5.77 2.14 -6.19
N ARG A 185 5.54 3.17 -5.37
CA ARG A 185 6.41 3.55 -4.25
C ARG A 185 7.85 3.84 -4.69
N ASP A 186 8.78 2.95 -4.36
CA ASP A 186 10.22 3.05 -4.59
C ASP A 186 10.69 2.18 -5.77
N VAL A 187 9.76 1.49 -6.44
CA VAL A 187 10.03 0.65 -7.61
C VAL A 187 9.41 1.28 -8.85
N PHE A 188 10.18 1.40 -9.92
CA PHE A 188 9.66 1.65 -11.25
C PHE A 188 9.52 0.32 -11.98
N ILE A 189 8.36 0.08 -12.59
CA ILE A 189 8.00 -1.20 -13.18
C ILE A 189 7.68 -0.97 -14.65
N GLU A 190 8.25 -1.79 -15.54
CA GLU A 190 8.02 -1.76 -16.97
C GLU A 190 7.68 -3.16 -17.49
N ASN A 191 6.61 -3.22 -18.29
CA ASN A 191 6.30 -4.35 -19.15
C ASN A 191 6.92 -4.11 -20.54
N SER A 192 8.13 -4.65 -20.74
CA SER A 192 8.87 -4.57 -22.00
C SER A 192 8.45 -5.73 -22.93
N ASN A 193 7.26 -5.61 -23.53
CA ASN A 193 6.67 -6.59 -24.44
C ASN A 193 6.50 -8.01 -23.85
N GLY A 194 6.12 -8.14 -22.58
CA GLY A 194 5.96 -9.41 -21.85
C GLY A 194 7.21 -9.79 -21.04
N THR A 195 8.25 -8.97 -21.09
CA THR A 195 9.41 -9.06 -20.20
C THR A 195 9.26 -8.03 -19.08
N LEU A 196 9.33 -8.49 -17.83
CA LEU A 196 9.33 -7.59 -16.69
C LEU A 196 10.71 -6.92 -16.57
N LYS A 197 10.72 -5.61 -16.43
CA LYS A 197 11.89 -4.84 -16.00
C LYS A 197 11.51 -3.96 -14.83
N THR A 198 12.44 -3.80 -13.92
CA THR A 198 12.29 -2.97 -12.73
C THR A 198 13.55 -2.18 -12.47
N SER A 199 13.39 -1.02 -11.87
CA SER A 199 14.48 -0.15 -11.41
C SER A 199 14.03 0.65 -10.19
N VAL A 200 14.95 1.41 -9.59
CA VAL A 200 14.61 2.31 -8.50
C VAL A 200 13.82 3.50 -9.05
N TYR A 201 12.67 3.79 -8.45
CA TYR A 201 11.92 5.01 -8.78
C TYR A 201 12.40 6.19 -7.93
N HIS A 202 12.72 7.29 -8.60
CA HIS A 202 12.96 8.59 -7.98
C HIS A 202 11.85 9.56 -8.36
N LYS A 203 11.18 10.12 -7.37
CA LYS A 203 10.16 11.14 -7.60
C LYS A 203 10.87 12.43 -8.06
N GLU A 204 10.46 13.00 -9.19
CA GLU A 204 11.11 14.18 -9.77
C GLU A 204 11.16 15.38 -8.82
N ALA A 205 10.15 15.53 -7.96
CA ALA A 205 10.07 16.60 -6.97
C ALA A 205 10.80 16.28 -5.65
N ALA A 206 11.40 15.10 -5.50
CA ALA A 206 12.16 14.77 -4.30
C ALA A 206 13.50 15.50 -4.32
N GLU A 207 13.72 16.36 -3.34
CA GLU A 207 15.04 16.92 -3.12
C GLU A 207 15.99 15.80 -2.70
N PRO A 208 17.24 15.77 -3.21
CA PRO A 208 18.18 14.69 -2.98
C PRO A 208 18.80 14.76 -1.58
N TYR A 209 18.08 15.25 -0.57
CA TYR A 209 18.64 15.46 0.76
C TYR A 209 18.82 14.13 1.49
N VAL A 210 20.04 13.89 1.93
CA VAL A 210 20.40 12.78 2.80
C VAL A 210 21.19 13.31 3.98
N VAL A 211 21.18 12.57 5.08
CA VAL A 211 21.98 12.92 6.27
C VAL A 211 23.45 13.06 5.86
N PRO A 212 24.09 14.23 6.02
CA PRO A 212 25.49 14.42 5.68
C PRO A 212 26.41 13.56 6.55
N SER A 213 27.56 13.18 5.99
CA SER A 213 28.55 12.36 6.71
C SER A 213 29.13 13.06 7.95
N GLY A 214 29.25 14.38 7.89
CA GLY A 214 29.76 15.24 8.97
C GLY A 214 28.69 15.83 9.89
N SER A 215 27.45 15.37 9.82
CA SER A 215 26.40 15.82 10.74
C SER A 215 26.61 15.29 12.17
N ASP A 216 25.96 15.93 13.16
CA ASP A 216 25.99 15.47 14.57
C ASP A 216 25.20 14.17 14.82
N HIS A 217 24.63 13.57 13.76
CA HIS A 217 23.97 12.28 13.87
C HIS A 217 24.99 11.16 14.12
N PRO A 218 24.61 10.08 14.83
CA PRO A 218 25.46 8.92 14.98
C PRO A 218 25.95 8.39 13.62
N SER A 219 27.22 8.04 13.51
CA SER A 219 27.84 7.63 12.24
C SER A 219 27.14 6.45 11.55
N HIS A 220 26.44 5.60 12.30
CA HIS A 220 25.65 4.50 11.75
C HIS A 220 24.44 4.98 10.94
N VAL A 221 23.90 6.18 11.18
CA VAL A 221 22.76 6.73 10.43
C VAL A 221 23.17 7.03 8.98
N PHE A 222 24.34 7.64 8.78
CA PHE A 222 24.90 7.86 7.46
C PHE A 222 25.17 6.52 6.75
N ARG A 223 25.85 5.59 7.43
CA ARG A 223 26.14 4.25 6.87
C ARG A 223 24.86 3.52 6.47
N ASN A 224 23.85 3.50 7.33
CA ASN A 224 22.56 2.88 7.04
C ASN A 224 21.86 3.52 5.83
N THR A 225 21.99 4.83 5.64
CA THR A 225 21.47 5.51 4.44
C THR A 225 22.13 4.98 3.18
N VAL A 226 23.46 4.86 3.17
CA VAL A 226 24.24 4.30 2.06
C VAL A 226 23.87 2.83 1.83
N ASP A 227 23.88 2.01 2.88
CA ASP A 227 23.60 0.57 2.82
C ASP A 227 22.18 0.31 2.30
N THR A 228 21.21 1.10 2.75
CA THR A 228 19.81 1.00 2.30
C THR A 228 19.70 1.36 0.82
N ALA A 229 20.36 2.43 0.38
CA ALA A 229 20.32 2.87 -1.01
C ALA A 229 20.97 1.83 -1.95
N ILE A 230 22.15 1.29 -1.59
CA ILE A 230 22.80 0.21 -2.33
C ILE A 230 21.93 -1.04 -2.34
N THR A 231 21.38 -1.44 -1.19
CA THR A 231 20.49 -2.61 -1.09
C THR A 231 19.28 -2.45 -2.00
N ARG A 232 18.70 -1.25 -2.06
CA ARG A 232 17.56 -0.93 -2.92
C ARG A 232 17.95 -1.03 -4.40
N ALA A 233 19.09 -0.44 -4.78
CA ALA A 233 19.63 -0.53 -6.14
C ALA A 233 19.79 -2.00 -6.57
N THR A 234 20.40 -2.83 -5.71
CA THR A 234 20.61 -4.26 -6.00
C THR A 234 19.30 -5.03 -6.10
N ARG A 235 18.31 -4.71 -5.28
CA ARG A 235 17.03 -5.45 -5.22
C ARG A 235 16.08 -5.08 -6.35
N TYR A 236 16.09 -3.83 -6.79
CA TYR A 236 15.09 -3.34 -7.74
C TYR A 236 15.58 -3.28 -9.17
N SER A 237 16.88 -3.15 -9.42
CA SER A 237 17.41 -3.10 -10.78
C SER A 237 17.44 -4.48 -11.42
N THR A 238 16.70 -4.67 -12.52
CA THR A 238 16.69 -5.92 -13.29
C THR A 238 17.97 -6.10 -14.08
N THR A 239 18.53 -5.02 -14.62
CA THR A 239 19.72 -5.03 -15.46
C THR A 239 20.91 -4.35 -14.80
N LEU A 240 22.12 -4.72 -15.24
CA LEU A 240 23.35 -4.06 -14.80
C LEU A 240 23.35 -2.56 -15.15
N ILE A 241 22.76 -2.20 -16.29
CA ILE A 241 22.67 -0.80 -16.74
C ILE A 241 21.82 0.03 -15.77
N GLU A 242 20.64 -0.48 -15.39
CA GLU A 242 19.77 0.18 -14.40
C GLU A 242 20.44 0.27 -13.03
N PHE A 243 21.19 -0.77 -12.64
CA PHE A 243 21.98 -0.74 -11.40
C PHE A 243 23.06 0.33 -11.45
N GLU A 244 23.85 0.40 -12.53
CA GLU A 244 24.93 1.38 -12.70
C GLU A 244 24.42 2.82 -12.74
N GLU A 245 23.28 3.08 -13.39
CA GLU A 245 22.67 4.40 -13.37
C GLU A 245 22.19 4.75 -11.97
N GLU A 246 21.61 3.81 -11.20
CA GLU A 246 21.26 4.06 -9.80
C GLU A 246 22.50 4.36 -8.93
N ILE A 247 23.60 3.63 -9.12
CA ILE A 247 24.88 3.94 -8.46
C ILE A 247 25.33 5.38 -8.81
N ARG A 248 25.17 5.80 -10.07
CA ARG A 248 25.52 7.15 -10.50
C ARG A 248 24.65 8.22 -9.82
N GLN A 249 23.34 8.00 -9.77
CA GLN A 249 22.40 8.90 -9.08
C GLN A 249 22.71 8.99 -7.59
N MET A 250 22.98 7.87 -6.93
CA MET A 250 23.38 7.85 -5.53
C MET A 250 24.68 8.64 -5.28
N LYS A 251 25.71 8.46 -6.12
CA LYS A 251 26.96 9.24 -6.02
C LYS A 251 26.70 10.73 -6.13
N LEU A 252 25.88 11.17 -7.09
CA LEU A 252 25.49 12.57 -7.22
C LEU A 252 24.77 13.06 -5.97
N MET A 253 23.77 12.32 -5.50
CA MET A 253 23.03 12.62 -4.27
C MET A 253 23.98 12.82 -3.07
N PHE A 254 24.91 11.90 -2.82
CA PHE A 254 25.85 12.04 -1.71
C PHE A 254 26.81 13.22 -1.88
N LEU A 255 27.29 13.48 -3.11
CA LEU A 255 28.15 14.65 -3.39
C LEU A 255 27.43 15.98 -3.14
N TYR A 256 26.13 16.06 -3.40
CA TYR A 256 25.33 17.27 -3.11
C TYR A 256 25.15 17.55 -1.61
N ASN A 257 25.35 16.55 -0.73
CA ASN A 257 25.03 16.67 0.69
C ASN A 257 26.26 16.81 1.61
N GLY A 258 27.49 16.68 1.11
CA GLY A 258 28.71 16.80 1.91
C GLY A 258 29.24 15.47 2.44
#